data_AF-A0A850Q3V3-F1
#
_entry.id   AF-A0A850Q3V3-F1
#
_cell.length_a   1.000
_cell.length_b   1.000
_cell.length_c   1.000
_cell.angle_alpha   90.00
_cell.angle_beta   90.00
_cell.angle_gamma   90.00
#
_symmetry.space_group_name_H-M   'P 1'
#
loop_
_entity.id
_entity.type
_entity.pdbx_description
1 polymer ?
#
loop_
_entity_poly.entity_id
_entity_poly.type
_entity_poly.pdbx_seq_one_letter_code
_entity_poly.pdbx_strand_id
1 'polypeptide(L)'
;MQLVFDIAGHACVAERVEMRGNTIEAEFAADAEGFLAEALDDRMVVLLSDDGGRMAVTYSVLDYFTNGGGACTATFSVNAASRRVLH
;
A
#
# COMPACT_ATOMS: atom_id res chain seq x y z
N MET A 1 2.51 -15.73 -2.31
CA MET A 1 3.43 -14.58 -2.19
C MET A 1 2.73 -13.58 -1.29
N GLN A 2 3.42 -13.07 -0.27
CA GLN A 2 2.84 -12.15 0.73
C GLN A 2 3.37 -10.75 0.42
N LEU A 3 2.47 -9.80 0.10
CA LEU A 3 2.85 -8.43 -0.22
C LEU A 3 2.81 -7.59 1.06
N VAL A 4 3.91 -6.88 1.33
CA VAL A 4 4.05 -6.04 2.52
C VAL A 4 4.09 -4.58 2.08
N PHE A 5 3.28 -3.75 2.72
CA PHE A 5 3.19 -2.32 2.49
C PHE A 5 3.71 -1.62 3.74
N ASP A 6 4.64 -0.70 3.58
CA ASP A 6 4.96 0.28 4.61
C ASP A 6 3.95 1.43 4.53
N ILE A 7 3.05 1.47 5.50
CA ILE A 7 1.97 2.44 5.64
C ILE A 7 2.24 3.24 6.91
N ALA A 8 2.53 4.53 6.78
CA ALA A 8 2.90 5.41 7.90
C ALA A 8 4.07 4.87 8.78
N GLY A 9 5.03 4.15 8.20
CA GLY A 9 6.14 3.54 8.95
C GLY A 9 5.83 2.16 9.52
N HIS A 10 4.64 1.62 9.25
CA HIS A 10 4.18 0.32 9.73
C HIS A 10 4.11 -0.71 8.60
N ALA A 11 4.69 -1.89 8.83
CA ALA A 11 4.63 -2.99 7.89
C ALA A 11 3.26 -3.69 7.95
N CYS A 12 2.41 -3.40 6.97
CA CYS A 12 1.08 -3.96 6.79
C CYS A 12 1.11 -5.07 5.73
N VAL A 13 0.69 -6.26 6.12
CA VAL A 13 0.55 -7.40 5.20
C VAL A 13 -0.77 -7.26 4.46
N ALA A 14 -0.72 -7.25 3.13
CA ALA A 14 -1.94 -7.36 2.34
C ALA A 14 -2.40 -8.83 2.25
N GLU A 15 -3.66 -9.06 2.60
CA GLU A 15 -4.33 -10.36 2.45
C GLU A 15 -4.73 -10.61 1.00
N ARG A 16 -5.09 -9.55 0.28
CA ARG A 16 -5.44 -9.58 -1.14
C ARG A 16 -4.95 -8.31 -1.83
N VAL A 17 -4.49 -8.45 -3.06
CA VAL A 17 -4.06 -7.32 -3.90
C VAL A 17 -4.59 -7.51 -5.32
N GLU A 18 -5.28 -6.51 -5.84
CA GLU A 18 -5.76 -6.44 -7.22
C GLU A 18 -5.21 -5.18 -7.92
N MET A 19 -4.73 -5.34 -9.16
CA MET A 19 -4.31 -4.19 -9.97
C MET A 19 -5.40 -3.82 -10.97
N ARG A 20 -5.75 -2.53 -11.01
CA ARG A 20 -6.75 -1.97 -11.94
C ARG A 20 -6.16 -0.75 -12.64
N GLY A 21 -5.55 -0.99 -13.81
CA GLY A 21 -4.89 0.06 -14.59
C GLY A 21 -3.69 0.64 -13.85
N ASN A 22 -3.77 1.93 -13.46
CA ASN A 22 -2.74 2.63 -12.69
C ASN A 22 -3.01 2.64 -11.17
N THR A 23 -4.02 1.91 -10.73
CA THR A 23 -4.37 1.79 -9.31
C THR A 23 -4.16 0.37 -8.80
N ILE A 24 -3.88 0.26 -7.51
CA ILE A 24 -3.83 -1.00 -6.78
C ILE A 24 -4.87 -0.93 -5.68
N GLU A 25 -5.69 -1.95 -5.58
CA GLU A 25 -6.57 -2.17 -4.45
C GLU A 25 -5.92 -3.25 -3.57
N ALA A 26 -5.72 -2.97 -2.29
CA ALA A 26 -5.24 -3.96 -1.35
C ALA A 26 -6.13 -4.03 -0.11
N GLU A 27 -6.32 -5.26 0.36
CA GLU A 27 -7.07 -5.58 1.56
C GLU A 27 -6.11 -5.93 2.69
N PHE A 28 -6.37 -5.34 3.85
CA PHE A 28 -5.60 -5.49 5.07
C PHE A 28 -6.53 -5.86 6.22
N ALA A 29 -5.96 -6.35 7.31
CA ALA A 29 -6.68 -6.51 8.57
C ALA A 29 -7.14 -5.15 9.13
N ALA A 30 -8.16 -5.16 9.98
CA ALA A 30 -8.76 -3.95 10.56
C ALA A 30 -7.77 -3.06 11.32
N ASP A 31 -6.67 -3.62 11.85
CA ASP A 31 -5.64 -2.86 12.55
C ASP A 31 -4.88 -1.87 11.64
N ALA A 32 -4.92 -2.08 10.32
CA ALA A 32 -4.32 -1.19 9.34
C ALA A 32 -5.10 0.13 9.13
N GLU A 33 -6.35 0.23 9.59
CA GLU A 33 -7.22 1.41 9.41
C GLU A 33 -6.55 2.70 9.93
N GLY A 34 -5.99 2.64 11.14
CA GLY A 34 -5.33 3.81 11.75
C GLY A 34 -4.11 4.27 10.94
N PHE A 35 -3.31 3.33 10.42
CA PHE A 35 -2.14 3.65 9.61
C PHE A 35 -2.53 4.20 8.24
N LEU A 36 -3.62 3.68 7.65
CA LEU A 36 -4.17 4.19 6.40
C LEU A 36 -4.74 5.59 6.53
N ALA A 37 -5.37 5.93 7.65
CA ALA A 37 -5.83 7.27 7.95
C ALA A 37 -4.66 8.28 7.98
N GLU A 38 -3.58 7.94 8.69
CA GLU A 38 -2.36 8.76 8.76
C GLU A 38 -1.67 8.89 7.40
N ALA A 39 -1.51 7.77 6.67
CA ALA A 39 -0.89 7.76 5.37
C ALA A 39 -1.71 8.48 4.28
N LEU A 40 -3.04 8.60 4.46
CA LEU A 40 -3.90 9.38 3.57
C LEU A 40 -3.61 10.88 3.70
N ASP A 41 -3.42 11.37 4.93
CA ASP A 41 -3.07 12.77 5.22
C ASP A 41 -1.66 13.10 4.70
N ASP A 42 -0.70 12.19 4.86
CA ASP A 42 0.70 12.37 4.45
C ASP A 42 1.00 11.94 2.98
N ARG A 43 0.04 11.29 2.30
CA ARG A 43 0.05 10.85 0.89
C ARG A 43 1.20 9.92 0.45
N MET A 44 1.83 9.16 1.35
CA MET A 44 2.90 8.22 0.99
C MET A 44 2.72 6.83 1.58
N VAL A 45 2.81 5.82 0.70
CA VAL A 45 2.95 4.40 1.04
C VAL A 45 4.07 3.80 0.21
N VAL A 46 4.91 2.96 0.82
CA VAL A 46 5.99 2.25 0.13
C VAL A 46 5.66 0.77 0.07
N LEU A 47 5.52 0.22 -1.13
CA LEU A 47 5.45 -1.24 -1.26
C LEU A 47 6.85 -1.82 -1.02
N LEU A 48 6.93 -2.77 -0.11
CA LEU A 48 8.11 -3.58 0.14
C LEU A 48 7.85 -4.95 -0.51
N SER A 49 8.35 -5.12 -1.74
CA SER A 49 8.21 -6.39 -2.44
C SER A 49 8.98 -7.53 -1.77
N ASP A 50 8.52 -8.74 -2.12
CA ASP A 50 8.79 -9.99 -1.47
C ASP A 50 10.23 -10.52 -1.65
N ASP A 51 10.56 -11.48 -0.79
CA ASP A 51 11.62 -12.49 -0.90
C ASP A 51 13.10 -12.09 -1.15
N GLY A 52 13.45 -10.80 -1.14
CA GLY A 52 14.85 -10.34 -1.09
C GLY A 52 15.21 -9.31 -2.15
N GLY A 53 14.28 -8.97 -3.04
CA GLY A 53 14.39 -7.84 -3.94
C GLY A 53 13.65 -6.62 -3.37
N ARG A 54 14.37 -5.70 -2.70
CA ARG A 54 13.79 -4.41 -2.26
C ARG A 54 13.47 -3.54 -3.47
N MET A 55 12.32 -3.75 -4.09
CA MET A 55 11.77 -2.83 -5.06
C MET A 55 10.91 -1.81 -4.31
N ALA A 56 11.45 -0.61 -4.10
CA ALA A 56 10.72 0.48 -3.47
C ALA A 56 9.85 1.19 -4.52
N VAL A 57 8.57 0.86 -4.55
CA VAL A 57 7.58 1.60 -5.36
C VAL A 57 6.79 2.49 -4.41
N THR A 58 6.77 3.78 -4.71
CA THR A 58 5.98 4.76 -3.96
C THR A 58 4.57 4.82 -4.54
N TYR A 59 3.59 4.69 -3.67
CA TYR A 59 2.19 4.86 -3.97
C TYR A 59 1.65 6.05 -3.19
N SER A 60 0.61 6.67 -3.73
CA SER A 60 -0.23 7.58 -2.94
C SER A 60 -1.52 6.86 -2.57
N VAL A 61 -1.92 6.96 -1.30
CA VAL A 61 -3.25 6.51 -0.87
C VAL A 61 -4.26 7.46 -1.52
N LEU A 62 -5.20 6.90 -2.28
CA LEU A 62 -6.29 7.67 -2.87
C LEU A 62 -7.50 7.68 -1.95
N ASP A 63 -7.83 6.51 -1.39
CA ASP A 63 -8.98 6.32 -0.53
C ASP A 63 -8.81 5.01 0.26
N TYR A 64 -9.53 4.89 1.37
CA TYR A 64 -9.68 3.63 2.08
C TYR A 64 -11.08 3.51 2.69
N PHE A 65 -11.57 2.29 2.81
CA PHE A 65 -12.84 2.01 3.46
C PHE A 65 -12.76 0.75 4.32
N THR A 66 -13.48 0.77 5.43
CA THR A 66 -13.66 -0.38 6.30
C THR A 66 -14.90 -1.15 5.88
N ASN A 67 -14.74 -2.40 5.51
CA ASN A 67 -15.87 -3.30 5.44
C ASN A 67 -16.20 -3.71 6.88
N GLY A 68 -17.45 -3.52 7.32
CA GLY A 68 -17.89 -3.80 8.71
C GLY A 68 -17.69 -5.24 9.21
N GLY A 69 -17.03 -6.10 8.43
CA GLY A 69 -16.55 -7.43 8.80
C GLY A 69 -15.10 -7.49 9.32
N GLY A 70 -14.44 -6.36 9.58
CA GLY A 70 -13.09 -6.34 10.17
C GLY A 70 -11.94 -6.41 9.15
N ALA A 71 -12.20 -6.01 7.91
CA ALA A 71 -11.19 -5.83 6.88
C ALA A 71 -11.20 -4.38 6.39
N CYS A 72 -10.02 -3.87 6.07
CA CYS A 72 -9.83 -2.55 5.50
C CYS A 72 -9.35 -2.69 4.05
N THR A 73 -9.99 -1.98 3.13
CA THR A 73 -9.59 -1.95 1.72
C THR A 73 -9.08 -0.57 1.38
N ALA A 74 -7.88 -0.48 0.85
CA ALA A 74 -7.27 0.77 0.42
C ALA A 74 -7.02 0.75 -1.09
N THR A 75 -7.27 1.90 -1.72
CA THR A 75 -6.94 2.15 -3.12
C THR A 75 -5.71 3.04 -3.18
N PHE A 76 -4.71 2.59 -3.91
CA PHE A 76 -3.45 3.28 -4.13
C PHE A 76 -3.33 3.67 -5.60
N SER A 77 -2.81 4.86 -5.88
CA SER A 77 -2.30 5.18 -7.21
C SER A 77 -0.82 4.85 -7.29
N VAL A 78 -0.44 4.19 -8.38
CA VAL A 78 0.97 4.00 -8.70
C VAL A 78 1.50 5.36 -9.15
N ASN A 79 2.29 6.01 -8.30
CA ASN A 79 3.13 7.09 -8.79
C ASN A 79 4.17 6.42 -9.67
N ALA A 80 4.16 6.74 -10.97
CA ALA A 80 5.11 6.20 -11.93
C ALA A 80 6.49 6.22 -11.26
N ALA A 81 7.05 5.03 -11.07
CA ALA A 81 8.24 4.82 -10.26
C ALA A 81 9.20 5.98 -10.46
N SER A 82 9.68 6.57 -9.37
CA SER A 82 10.90 7.36 -9.46
C SER A 82 11.93 6.41 -10.05
N ARG A 83 12.11 6.49 -11.37
CA ARG A 83 13.21 5.89 -12.09
C ARG A 83 14.43 6.51 -11.45
N ARG A 84 14.94 5.90 -10.39
CA ARG A 84 16.31 6.14 -9.98
C ARG A 84 17.15 5.38 -11.00
N VAL A 85 17.32 6.05 -12.13
CA VAL A 85 18.41 5.85 -13.06
C VAL A 85 19.64 6.47 -12.39
N LEU A 86 20.73 5.68 -12.41
CA LEU A 86 22.14 5.99 -12.09
C LEU A 86 22.54 5.85 -10.61
N HIS A 87 23.64 5.16 -10.26
CA HIS A 87 24.86 4.86 -11.04
C HIS A 87 25.51 3.55 -10.59
#